data_AF-A0A2N9PAZ6-F1
#
_entry.id   AF-A0A2N9PAZ6-F1
#
_cell.length_a   1.000
_cell.length_b   1.000
_cell.length_c   1.000
_cell.angle_alpha   90.00
_cell.angle_beta   90.00
_cell.angle_gamma   90.00
#
_symmetry.space_group_name_H-M   'P 1'
#
loop_
_entity.id
_entity.type
_entity.pdbx_description
1 polymer ?
#
loop_
_entity_poly.entity_id
_entity_poly.type
_entity_poly.pdbx_seq_one_letter_code
_entity_poly.pdbx_strand_id
1 'polypeptide(L)'
;MNPTDLLKLILPDFLVDYFEIISVYNSQESLHLYFEEKAKPPKEFDHTELVSKGLTVNYQSILNYFDNRSTNAAAESFNAKIKAFRSQFRGVRNIDFFLFRLSNLFA
;
A
#
# COMPACT_ATOMS: atom_id res chain seq x y z
N MET A 1 -21.91 -30.62 9.12
CA MET A 1 -20.67 -29.81 9.09
C MET A 1 -20.60 -29.16 7.74
N ASN A 2 -20.42 -27.83 7.67
CA ASN A 2 -20.26 -27.14 6.39
C ASN A 2 -18.88 -27.52 5.80
N PRO A 3 -18.73 -27.80 4.49
CA PRO A 3 -17.42 -28.12 3.92
C PRO A 3 -16.33 -27.08 4.21
N THR A 4 -16.71 -25.81 4.37
CA THR A 4 -15.82 -24.73 4.80
C THR A 4 -15.29 -24.85 6.23
N ASP A 5 -16.04 -25.49 7.14
CA ASP A 5 -15.58 -25.71 8.52
C ASP A 5 -14.49 -26.78 8.58
N LEU A 6 -14.52 -27.75 7.65
CA LEU A 6 -13.47 -28.75 7.49
C LEU A 6 -12.18 -28.14 6.94
N LEU A 7 -12.29 -27.18 6.02
CA LEU A 7 -11.12 -26.47 5.49
C LEU A 7 -10.41 -25.66 6.58
N LYS A 8 -11.15 -25.04 7.51
CA LYS A 8 -10.58 -24.32 8.65
C LYS A 8 -9.75 -25.21 9.59
N LEU A 9 -9.98 -26.52 9.61
CA LEU A 9 -9.19 -27.45 10.43
C LEU A 9 -7.83 -27.79 9.82
N ILE A 10 -7.66 -27.58 8.51
CA ILE A 10 -6.43 -27.92 7.76
C ILE A 10 -5.57 -26.66 7.53
N LEU A 11 -6.20 -25.49 7.53
CA LEU A 11 -5.51 -24.22 7.35
C LEU A 11 -4.75 -23.82 8.63
N PRO A 12 -3.58 -23.17 8.51
CA PRO A 12 -2.90 -22.54 9.64
C PRO A 12 -3.83 -21.59 10.41
N ASP A 13 -3.74 -21.61 11.74
CA ASP A 13 -4.59 -20.82 12.63
C ASP A 13 -4.61 -19.32 12.26
N PHE A 14 -3.45 -18.77 11.89
CA PHE A 14 -3.33 -17.39 11.40
C PHE A 14 -4.28 -17.09 10.23
N LEU A 15 -4.40 -17.97 9.24
CA LEU A 15 -5.30 -17.72 8.10
C LEU A 15 -6.76 -17.73 8.55
N VAL A 16 -7.12 -18.65 9.44
CA VAL A 16 -8.49 -18.78 9.95
C VAL A 16 -8.88 -17.61 10.84
N ASP A 17 -7.93 -17.06 11.60
CA ASP A 17 -8.14 -15.93 12.51
C ASP A 17 -8.36 -14.63 11.75
N TYR A 18 -7.54 -14.34 10.74
CA TYR A 18 -7.57 -13.04 10.03
C TYR A 18 -8.40 -13.03 8.75
N PHE A 19 -8.65 -14.18 8.11
CA PHE A 19 -9.30 -14.23 6.81
C PHE A 19 -10.59 -15.07 6.81
N GLU A 20 -11.54 -14.69 5.96
CA GLU A 20 -12.74 -15.46 5.64
C GLU A 20 -12.62 -16.04 4.24
N ILE A 21 -13.04 -17.29 4.05
CA ILE A 21 -13.06 -17.92 2.73
C ILE A 21 -14.28 -17.41 1.97
N ILE A 22 -14.05 -16.68 0.88
CA ILE A 22 -15.11 -16.14 0.02
C ILE A 22 -15.56 -17.18 -1.00
N SER A 23 -14.62 -17.90 -1.60
CA SER A 23 -14.91 -18.87 -2.64
C SER A 23 -13.85 -19.96 -2.74
N VAL A 24 -14.28 -21.10 -3.26
CA VAL A 24 -13.48 -22.31 -3.40
C VAL A 24 -13.67 -22.87 -4.81
N TYR A 25 -12.58 -23.05 -5.53
CA TYR A 25 -12.58 -23.66 -6.86
C TYR A 25 -11.66 -24.86 -6.88
N ASN A 26 -12.17 -25.99 -7.37
CA ASN A 26 -11.38 -27.18 -7.55
C ASN A 26 -10.98 -27.27 -9.02
N SER A 27 -9.67 -27.24 -9.30
CA SER A 27 -9.11 -27.55 -10.61
C SER A 27 -8.71 -29.04 -10.66
N GLN A 28 -8.27 -29.53 -11.82
CA GLN A 28 -7.85 -30.94 -11.94
C GLN A 28 -6.63 -31.29 -11.07
N GLU A 29 -5.80 -30.31 -10.73
CA GLU A 29 -4.54 -30.52 -9.99
C GLU A 29 -4.44 -29.73 -8.68
N SER A 30 -5.32 -28.75 -8.44
CA SER A 30 -5.21 -27.86 -7.28
C SER A 30 -6.56 -27.35 -6.76
N LEU A 31 -6.64 -27.17 -5.45
CA LEU A 31 -7.73 -26.45 -4.80
C LEU A 31 -7.36 -24.97 -4.64
N HIS A 32 -8.13 -24.09 -5.26
CA HIS A 32 -7.99 -22.64 -5.12
C HIS A 32 -8.96 -22.13 -4.06
N LEU A 33 -8.41 -21.43 -3.07
CA LEU A 33 -9.17 -20.78 -2.00
C LEU A 33 -8.99 -19.26 -2.13
N TYR A 34 -10.10 -18.54 -2.18
CA TYR A 34 -10.11 -17.08 -2.17
C TYR A 34 -10.50 -16.58 -0.79
N PHE A 35 -9.76 -15.58 -0.31
CA PHE A 35 -9.87 -15.07 1.05
C PHE A 35 -10.19 -13.57 1.04
N GLU A 36 -11.03 -13.14 1.99
CA GLU A 36 -11.19 -11.73 2.37
C GLU A 36 -10.57 -11.52 3.74
N GLU A 37 -9.86 -10.42 3.92
CA GLU A 37 -9.40 -10.03 5.25
C GLU A 37 -10.60 -9.59 6.09
N LYS A 38 -10.70 -10.10 7.31
CA LYS A 38 -11.71 -9.63 8.25
C LYS A 38 -11.37 -8.20 8.63
N ALA A 39 -12.27 -7.26 8.32
CA ALA A 39 -12.20 -5.88 8.79
C ALA A 39 -12.55 -5.76 10.28
N LYS A 40 -11.87 -6.54 11.14
CA LYS A 40 -12.05 -6.52 12.58
C LYS A 40 -10.76 -6.03 13.23
N PRO A 41 -10.84 -5.04 14.14
CA PRO A 41 -9.67 -4.67 14.92
C PRO A 41 -9.17 -5.91 15.69
N PRO A 42 -7.86 -6.06 15.89
CA PRO A 42 -7.33 -7.13 16.74
C PRO A 42 -8.00 -7.09 18.12
N LYS A 43 -8.21 -8.27 18.72
CA LYS A 43 -8.92 -8.37 20.01
C LYS A 43 -8.29 -7.51 21.10
N GLU A 44 -6.97 -7.27 21.04
CA GLU A 44 -6.28 -6.41 22.01
C GLU A 44 -6.75 -4.95 21.95
N PHE A 45 -7.36 -4.52 20.84
CA PHE A 45 -7.82 -3.14 20.60
C PHE A 45 -9.34 -3.00 20.54
N ASP A 46 -10.11 -4.05 20.88
CA ASP A 46 -11.58 -4.05 20.81
C ASP A 46 -12.23 -3.00 21.74
N HIS A 47 -11.53 -2.62 22.81
CA HIS A 47 -11.98 -1.57 23.76
C HIS A 47 -11.33 -0.21 23.53
N THR A 48 -10.50 -0.05 22.49
CA THR A 48 -9.73 1.17 22.26
C THR A 48 -10.07 1.78 20.90
N GLU A 49 -10.77 2.91 20.91
CA GLU A 49 -10.95 3.70 19.71
C GLU A 49 -9.67 4.49 19.40
N LEU A 50 -8.88 3.99 18.44
CA LEU A 50 -7.71 4.70 17.93
C LEU A 50 -8.13 5.75 16.92
N VAL A 51 -8.35 6.98 17.39
CA VAL A 51 -8.60 8.13 16.50
C VAL A 51 -7.29 8.83 16.18
N SER A 52 -6.75 8.59 14.98
CA SER A 52 -5.62 9.37 14.49
C SER A 52 -6.09 10.76 14.07
N LYS A 53 -5.82 11.77 14.92
CA LYS A 53 -6.17 13.19 14.64
C LYS A 53 -5.61 13.68 13.30
N GLY A 54 -4.41 13.22 12.91
CA GLY A 54 -3.79 13.57 11.63
C GLY A 54 -4.49 12.94 10.43
N LEU A 55 -5.07 11.75 10.61
CA LEU A 55 -5.85 11.06 9.59
C LEU A 55 -7.19 11.77 9.36
N THR A 56 -7.85 12.24 10.42
CA THR A 56 -9.14 12.95 10.32
C THR A 56 -9.01 14.25 9.53
N VAL A 57 -7.96 15.03 9.77
CA VAL A 57 -7.71 16.30 9.07
C VAL A 57 -7.50 16.11 7.56
N ASN A 58 -6.87 15.01 7.16
CA ASN A 58 -6.53 14.75 5.76
C ASN A 58 -7.35 13.60 5.14
N TYR A 59 -8.45 13.20 5.80
CA TYR A 59 -9.17 11.98 5.48
C TYR A 59 -9.62 11.92 4.01
N GLN A 60 -10.17 13.03 3.50
CA GLN A 60 -10.62 13.11 2.11
C GLN A 60 -9.47 12.99 1.12
N SER A 61 -8.32 13.61 1.39
CA SER A 61 -7.13 13.50 0.55
C SER A 61 -6.57 12.08 0.55
N ILE A 62 -6.61 11.41 1.71
CA ILE A 62 -6.18 10.02 1.86
C ILE A 62 -7.14 9.08 1.10
N LEU A 63 -8.45 9.23 1.26
CA LEU A 63 -9.42 8.45 0.49
C LEU A 63 -9.25 8.64 -1.02
N ASN A 64 -9.11 9.89 -1.46
CA ASN A 64 -8.92 10.21 -2.87
C ASN A 64 -7.61 9.62 -3.43
N TYR A 65 -6.56 9.44 -2.61
CA TYR A 65 -5.33 8.74 -3.01
C TYR A 65 -5.62 7.28 -3.38
N PHE A 66 -6.45 6.58 -2.62
CA PHE A 66 -6.78 5.17 -2.89
C PHE A 66 -7.78 5.01 -4.03
N ASP A 67 -8.85 5.82 -4.06
CA ASP A 67 -9.90 5.71 -5.07
C ASP A 67 -9.41 6.10 -6.48
N ASN A 68 -8.67 7.19 -6.58
CA ASN A 68 -8.19 7.71 -7.87
C ASN A 68 -6.75 7.32 -8.17
N ARG A 69 -6.09 6.54 -7.31
CA ARG A 69 -4.63 6.29 -7.34
C ARG A 69 -3.83 7.59 -7.45
N SER A 70 -4.34 8.67 -6.86
CA SER A 70 -3.75 10.00 -6.97
C SER A 70 -2.51 10.07 -6.08
N THR A 71 -1.39 9.59 -6.61
CA THR A 71 -0.15 9.46 -5.87
C THR A 71 0.84 10.58 -6.17
N ASN A 72 1.33 11.23 -5.12
CA ASN A 72 2.43 12.19 -5.20
C ASN A 72 3.80 11.51 -5.43
N ALA A 73 3.84 10.17 -5.51
CA ALA A 73 5.09 9.42 -5.62
C ALA A 73 5.91 9.79 -6.87
N ALA A 74 5.26 10.16 -7.98
CA ALA A 74 5.97 10.63 -9.17
C ALA A 74 6.70 11.96 -8.92
N ALA A 75 6.04 12.92 -8.28
CA ALA A 75 6.63 14.21 -7.92
C ALA A 75 7.68 14.06 -6.80
N GLU A 76 7.46 13.18 -5.82
CA GLU A 76 8.43 12.87 -4.76
C GLU A 76 9.68 12.19 -5.33
N SER A 77 9.51 11.23 -6.25
CA SER A 77 10.61 10.58 -6.97
C SER A 77 11.39 11.57 -7.84
N PHE A 78 10.69 12.48 -8.52
CA PHE A 78 11.31 13.55 -9.30
C PHE A 78 12.13 14.49 -8.41
N ASN A 79 11.56 14.95 -7.28
CA ASN A 79 12.27 15.78 -6.30
C ASN A 79 13.48 15.07 -5.70
N ALA A 80 13.37 13.78 -5.41
CA ALA A 80 14.47 12.96 -4.91
C ALA A 80 15.61 12.85 -5.94
N LYS A 81 15.28 12.62 -7.22
CA LYS A 81 16.27 12.59 -8.31
C LYS A 81 16.96 13.94 -8.51
N ILE A 82 16.22 15.06 -8.45
CA ILE A 82 16.82 16.41 -8.47
C ILE A 82 17.78 16.60 -7.28
N LYS A 83 17.38 16.17 -6.07
CA LYS A 83 18.19 16.30 -4.86
C LYS A 83 19.48 15.46 -4.96
N ALA A 84 19.38 14.24 -5.46
CA ALA A 84 20.53 13.37 -5.74
C ALA A 84 21.47 13.99 -6.79
N PHE A 85 20.93 14.49 -7.90
CA PHE A 85 21.71 15.19 -8.92
C PHE A 85 22.42 16.42 -8.34
N ARG A 86 21.72 17.25 -7.57
CA ARG A 86 22.31 18.41 -6.88
C ARG A 86 23.43 18.03 -5.91
N SER A 87 23.32 16.89 -5.22
CA SER A 87 24.33 16.42 -4.26
C SER A 87 25.69 16.13 -4.89
N GLN A 88 25.72 15.83 -6.20
CA GLN A 88 26.97 15.60 -6.95
C GLN A 88 27.73 16.90 -7.21
N PHE A 89 27.11 18.06 -7.02
CA PHE A 89 27.71 19.36 -7.28
C PHE A 89 27.88 20.14 -5.98
N ARG A 90 28.99 20.88 -5.84
CA ARG A 90 29.21 21.80 -4.71
C ARG A 90 28.48 23.14 -4.91
N GLY A 91 27.18 23.05 -5.18
CA GLY A 91 26.30 24.18 -5.50
C GLY A 91 26.06 24.38 -7.00
N VAL A 92 25.07 25.21 -7.32
CA VAL A 92 24.69 25.57 -8.70
C VAL A 92 25.15 27.00 -8.96
N ARG A 93 26.22 27.18 -9.74
CA ARG A 93 26.75 28.52 -10.08
C ARG A 93 26.13 29.11 -11.35
N ASN A 94 25.63 28.26 -12.25
CA ASN A 94 24.98 28.65 -13.50
C ASN A 94 23.66 27.88 -13.62
N ILE A 95 22.55 28.61 -13.55
CA ILE A 95 21.20 28.05 -13.51
C ILE A 95 20.81 27.49 -14.87
N ASP A 96 21.11 28.19 -15.96
CA ASP A 96 20.76 27.78 -17.32
C ASP A 96 21.44 26.46 -17.68
N PHE A 97 22.73 26.33 -17.37
CA PHE A 97 23.48 25.09 -17.59
C PHE A 97 23.00 23.95 -16.69
N PHE A 98 22.55 24.25 -15.47
CA PHE A 98 21.96 23.25 -14.60
C PHE A 98 20.62 22.73 -15.15
N LEU A 99 19.73 23.62 -15.60
CA LEU A 99 18.45 23.25 -16.20
C LEU A 99 18.64 22.44 -17.49
N PHE A 100 19.61 22.81 -18.33
CA PHE A 100 19.99 22.04 -19.52
C PHE A 100 20.43 20.60 -19.19
N ARG A 101 21.26 20.42 -18.15
CA ARG A 101 21.65 19.06 -17.73
C ARG A 101 20.52 18.29 -17.07
N LEU A 102 19.64 18.99 -16.35
CA LEU A 102 18.44 18.39 -15.77
C LEU A 102 17.53 17.86 -16.88
N SER A 103 17.23 18.66 -17.91
CA SER A 103 16.38 18.23 -19.01
C SER A 103 16.93 17.00 -19.73
N ASN A 104 18.25 16.91 -19.93
CA ASN A 104 18.87 15.75 -20.57
C ASN A 104 18.84 14.47 -19.72
N LEU A 105 18.64 14.56 -18.39
CA LEU A 105 18.57 13.41 -17.49
C LEU A 105 17.16 12.80 -17.40
N PHE A 106 16.14 13.61 -17.71
CA PHE A 106 14.72 13.25 -17.59
C PHE A 106 13.96 13.26 -18.92
N ALA A 107 14.67 13.49 -20.04
CA ALA A 107 14.16 13.34 -21.41
C ALA A 107 14.13 11.88 -21.85
#